data_AF-A0A7C2X6M2-F1
#
_entry.id   AF-A0A7C2X6M2-F1
#
_cell.length_a   1.000
_cell.length_b   1.000
_cell.length_c   1.000
_cell.angle_alpha   90.00
_cell.angle_beta   90.00
_cell.angle_gamma   90.00
#
_symmetry.space_group_name_H-M   'P 1'
#
loop_
_entity.id
_entity.type
_entity.pdbx_description
1 polymer ?
#
loop_
_entity_poly.entity_id
_entity_poly.type
_entity_poly.pdbx_seq_one_letter_code
_entity_poly.pdbx_strand_id
1 'polypeptide(L)'
;MRLAASSAWSALPEAPTVQVQVAPTPGALPEPDIDRLVGRRAITGGPAAAPLPLLPDLQTLPPSDLAIRFQTGGGRVLRLSNAIWNSGQGPLELHGKFNPSTRKTRVHQRVYAVDGSLQERLGGEFVWHPGHEHSHFAGFALYRL
;
A
#
# COMPACT_ATOMS: atom_id res chain seq x y z
N MET A 1 12.69 -41.71 -5.67
CA MET A 1 12.92 -40.29 -6.00
C MET A 1 11.80 -39.47 -5.39
N ARG A 2 12.00 -38.92 -4.19
CA ARG A 2 11.01 -38.09 -3.48
C ARG A 2 11.52 -36.66 -3.47
N LEU A 3 10.83 -35.75 -4.13
CA LEU A 3 11.11 -34.32 -4.08
C LEU A 3 10.42 -33.74 -2.85
N ALA A 4 11.20 -33.33 -1.86
CA ALA A 4 10.74 -32.54 -0.73
C ALA A 4 10.59 -31.09 -1.20
N ALA A 5 9.38 -30.53 -1.12
CA ALA A 5 9.17 -29.10 -1.28
C ALA A 5 9.49 -28.41 0.06
N SER A 6 10.66 -27.79 0.17
CA SER A 6 11.00 -26.92 1.30
C SER A 6 10.38 -25.53 1.06
N SER A 7 9.41 -25.15 1.87
CA SER A 7 8.89 -23.79 1.92
C SER A 7 9.62 -23.03 3.03
N ALA A 8 10.75 -22.42 2.70
CA ALA A 8 11.42 -21.45 3.56
C ALA A 8 10.82 -20.06 3.28
N TRP A 9 9.95 -19.58 4.15
CA TRP A 9 9.58 -18.17 4.21
C TRP A 9 10.63 -17.46 5.08
N SER A 10 11.48 -16.65 4.47
CA SER A 10 12.39 -15.76 5.18
C SER A 10 11.60 -14.69 5.92
N ALA A 11 11.90 -14.48 7.20
CA ALA A 11 11.29 -13.45 8.03
C ALA A 11 11.53 -12.05 7.40
N LEU A 12 10.46 -11.26 7.29
CA LEU A 12 10.53 -9.85 6.91
C LEU A 12 10.92 -9.00 8.13
N PRO A 13 11.71 -7.91 7.97
CA PRO A 13 12.05 -7.00 9.06
C PRO A 13 10.81 -6.21 9.53
N GLU A 14 10.81 -5.83 10.81
CA GLU A 14 9.75 -5.02 11.44
C GLU A 14 9.61 -3.65 10.78
N ALA A 15 8.36 -3.18 10.65
CA ALA A 15 8.05 -1.85 10.14
C ALA A 15 8.37 -0.77 11.19
N PRO A 16 8.94 0.38 10.80
CA PRO A 16 9.24 1.46 11.75
C PRO A 16 7.97 2.14 12.25
N THR A 17 7.88 2.34 13.57
CA THR A 17 6.84 3.13 14.22
C THR A 17 7.08 4.63 13.97
N VAL A 18 6.17 5.31 13.28
CA VAL A 18 6.16 6.77 13.16
C VAL A 18 5.33 7.36 14.30
N GLN A 19 5.98 8.06 15.23
CA GLN A 19 5.32 8.87 16.25
C GLN A 19 4.82 10.16 15.60
N VAL A 20 3.50 10.35 15.54
CA VAL A 20 2.88 11.59 15.05
C VAL A 20 2.87 12.61 16.19
N GLN A 21 3.69 13.64 16.09
CA GLN A 21 3.66 14.78 17.01
C GLN A 21 2.46 15.67 16.64
N VAL A 22 1.44 15.71 17.50
CA VAL A 22 0.33 16.67 17.36
C VAL A 22 0.83 18.04 17.81
N ALA A 23 0.82 19.03 16.92
CA ALA A 23 1.18 20.41 17.25
C ALA A 23 0.11 21.03 18.18
N PRO A 24 0.49 21.84 19.18
CA PRO A 24 -0.48 22.53 20.02
C PRO A 24 -1.19 23.65 19.25
N THR A 25 -2.42 23.93 19.66
CA THR A 25 -3.28 25.01 19.17
C THR A 25 -2.55 26.36 19.22
N PRO A 26 -2.52 27.17 18.14
CA PRO A 26 -1.92 28.50 18.20
C PRO A 26 -2.71 29.42 19.13
N GLY A 27 -2.08 29.86 20.23
CA GLY A 27 -2.50 31.05 20.96
C GLY A 27 -2.29 32.30 20.11
N ALA A 28 -3.10 33.33 20.35
CA ALA A 28 -3.19 34.56 19.56
C ALA A 28 -1.81 35.17 19.23
N LEU A 29 -1.57 35.41 17.93
CA LEU A 29 -0.40 36.13 17.43
C LEU A 29 -0.53 37.63 17.76
N PRO A 30 0.56 38.33 18.13
CA PRO A 30 0.53 39.80 18.19
C PRO A 30 0.30 40.38 16.78
N GLU A 31 -0.49 41.45 16.72
CA GLU A 31 -0.84 42.22 15.52
C GLU A 31 0.41 42.55 14.66
N PRO A 32 0.33 42.48 13.31
CA PRO A 32 1.47 42.76 12.47
C PRO A 32 1.75 44.27 12.42
N ASP A 33 2.98 44.65 12.76
CA ASP A 33 3.54 45.97 12.52
C ASP A 33 3.67 46.20 11.00
N ILE A 34 2.69 46.93 10.43
CA ILE A 34 2.57 47.19 8.99
C ILE A 34 3.64 48.14 8.43
N ASP A 35 4.50 48.73 9.27
CA ASP A 35 5.49 49.73 8.84
C ASP A 35 6.92 49.17 8.59
N ARG A 36 7.17 47.87 8.85
CA ARG A 36 8.51 47.27 8.69
C ARG A 36 8.74 46.44 7.42
N LEU A 37 7.78 46.42 6.49
CA LEU A 37 7.77 45.54 5.30
C LEU A 37 7.87 46.27 3.94
N VAL A 38 8.41 47.50 3.89
CA VAL A 38 8.81 48.14 2.61
C VAL A 38 10.28 47.83 2.30
N GLY A 39 10.63 46.55 2.38
CA GLY A 39 11.83 45.99 1.78
C GLY A 39 11.38 44.94 0.78
N ARG A 40 11.09 45.34 -0.46
CA ARG A 40 10.67 44.45 -1.55
C ARG A 40 11.82 43.51 -1.94
N ARG A 41 12.08 42.52 -1.09
CA ARG A 41 12.86 41.33 -1.44
C ARG A 41 11.93 40.47 -2.27
N ALA A 42 12.30 40.24 -3.53
CA ALA A 42 11.61 39.26 -4.35
C ALA A 42 11.62 37.93 -3.60
N ILE A 43 10.44 37.51 -3.12
CA ILE A 43 10.18 36.13 -2.74
C ILE A 43 10.30 35.31 -4.03
N THR A 44 11.51 34.86 -4.32
CA THR A 44 11.71 33.76 -5.26
C THR A 44 10.84 32.62 -4.77
N GLY A 45 9.79 32.30 -5.55
CA GLY A 45 8.79 31.31 -5.19
C GLY A 45 9.47 30.03 -4.70
N GLY A 46 9.15 29.64 -3.47
CA GLY A 46 9.50 28.30 -2.99
C GLY A 46 8.93 27.25 -3.94
N PRO A 47 9.49 26.03 -3.95
CA PRO A 47 8.96 24.96 -4.79
C PRO A 47 7.44 24.83 -4.55
N ALA A 48 6.67 24.82 -5.63
CA ALA A 48 5.24 24.59 -5.55
C ALA A 48 5.01 23.28 -4.77
N ALA A 49 4.06 23.30 -3.83
CA ALA A 49 3.71 22.10 -3.07
C ALA A 49 3.27 21.00 -4.05
N ALA A 50 3.74 19.77 -3.82
CA ALA A 50 3.34 18.64 -4.64
C ALA A 50 1.81 18.43 -4.55
N PRO A 51 1.14 18.07 -5.66
CA PRO A 51 -0.29 17.81 -5.66
C PRO A 51 -0.69 16.72 -4.65
N LEU A 52 -1.85 16.89 -4.01
CA LEU A 52 -2.36 15.95 -3.01
C LEU A 52 -2.71 14.59 -3.66
N PRO A 53 -2.13 13.47 -3.21
CA PRO A 53 -2.42 12.16 -3.79
C PRO A 53 -3.81 11.63 -3.36
N LEU A 54 -4.51 11.02 -4.31
CA LEU A 54 -5.72 10.23 -4.11
C LEU A 54 -5.29 8.78 -3.85
N LEU A 55 -5.27 8.39 -2.58
CA LEU A 55 -4.80 7.07 -2.16
C LEU A 55 -5.96 6.07 -2.02
N PRO A 56 -5.73 4.77 -2.30
CA PRO A 56 -6.64 3.73 -1.86
C PRO A 56 -6.57 3.56 -0.34
N ASP A 57 -7.66 3.10 0.24
CA ASP A 57 -7.76 2.71 1.65
C ASP A 57 -8.46 1.35 1.68
N LEU A 58 -7.68 0.28 1.88
CA LEU A 58 -8.17 -1.09 1.77
C LEU A 58 -8.63 -1.59 3.13
N GLN A 59 -9.92 -1.87 3.25
CA GLN A 59 -10.54 -2.40 4.45
C GLN A 59 -10.98 -3.84 4.22
N THR A 60 -10.55 -4.75 5.11
CA THR A 60 -11.09 -6.10 5.16
C THR A 60 -12.49 -6.06 5.75
N LEU A 61 -13.47 -6.56 5.01
CA LEU A 61 -14.84 -6.69 5.49
C LEU A 61 -14.98 -7.93 6.38
N PRO A 62 -16.03 -8.01 7.23
CA PRO A 62 -16.31 -9.20 8.02
C PRO A 62 -16.30 -10.46 7.13
N PRO A 63 -15.55 -11.52 7.50
CA PRO A 63 -15.49 -12.73 6.70
C PRO A 63 -16.82 -13.46 6.74
N SER A 64 -17.12 -14.20 5.67
CA SER A 64 -18.32 -15.03 5.55
C SER A 64 -17.94 -16.49 5.27
N ASP A 65 -18.93 -17.38 5.23
CA ASP A 65 -18.76 -18.82 4.95
C ASP A 65 -17.70 -19.51 5.81
N LEU A 66 -17.60 -19.08 7.08
CA LEU A 66 -16.60 -19.60 8.01
C LEU A 66 -16.87 -21.07 8.32
N ALA A 67 -15.91 -21.94 8.04
CA ALA A 67 -16.07 -23.34 8.35
C ALA A 67 -14.77 -24.11 8.53
N ILE A 68 -14.78 -25.07 9.45
CA ILE A 68 -13.71 -26.05 9.58
C ILE A 68 -13.95 -27.17 8.55
N ARG A 69 -12.91 -27.53 7.80
CA ARG A 69 -12.91 -28.70 6.91
C ARG A 69 -11.82 -29.67 7.34
N PHE A 70 -12.17 -30.95 7.31
CA PHE A 70 -11.22 -32.04 7.53
C PHE A 70 -10.58 -32.40 6.20
N GLN A 71 -9.26 -32.57 6.20
CA GLN A 71 -8.51 -32.95 5.01
C GLN A 71 -8.33 -34.47 4.95
N THR A 72 -8.32 -35.02 3.74
CA THR A 72 -7.94 -36.42 3.50
C THR A 72 -6.50 -36.64 3.94
N GLY A 73 -6.26 -37.62 4.81
CA GLY A 73 -4.94 -37.85 5.42
C GLY A 73 -4.75 -37.22 6.80
N GLY A 74 -5.80 -36.60 7.37
CA GLY A 74 -5.75 -35.93 8.66
C GLY A 74 -5.44 -34.44 8.53
N GLY A 75 -5.81 -33.67 9.55
CA GLY A 75 -5.68 -32.21 9.55
C GLY A 75 -7.01 -31.47 9.45
N ARG A 76 -6.99 -30.21 9.89
CA ARG A 76 -8.15 -29.30 9.89
C ARG A 76 -7.72 -27.99 9.26
N VAL A 77 -8.55 -27.45 8.38
CA VAL A 77 -8.39 -26.12 7.80
C VAL A 77 -9.58 -25.25 8.15
N LEU A 78 -9.32 -23.99 8.50
CA LEU A 78 -10.35 -22.96 8.59
C LEU A 78 -10.52 -22.33 7.21
N ARG A 79 -11.70 -22.51 6.61
CA ARG A 79 -12.08 -21.83 5.37
C ARG A 79 -12.94 -20.63 5.70
N LEU A 80 -12.77 -19.58 4.91
CA LEU A 80 -13.57 -18.37 4.94
C LEU A 80 -13.62 -17.75 3.55
N SER A 81 -14.66 -16.98 3.29
CA SER A 81 -14.77 -16.03 2.19
C SER A 81 -14.27 -14.67 2.70
N ASN A 82 -13.32 -14.08 1.97
CA ASN A 82 -12.71 -12.78 2.29
C ASN A 82 -13.10 -11.73 1.24
N ALA A 83 -13.52 -10.56 1.69
CA ALA A 83 -13.81 -9.41 0.84
C ALA A 83 -13.01 -8.20 1.31
N ILE A 84 -12.41 -7.48 0.36
CA ILE A 84 -11.64 -6.26 0.63
C ILE A 84 -12.32 -5.13 -0.14
N TRP A 85 -12.68 -4.08 0.59
CA TRP A 85 -13.27 -2.87 0.05
C TRP A 85 -12.23 -1.76 -0.02
N ASN A 86 -12.21 -1.01 -1.12
CA ASN A 86 -11.46 0.24 -1.20
C ASN A 86 -12.38 1.41 -0.83
N SER A 87 -12.22 1.94 0.38
CA SER A 87 -12.90 3.14 0.88
C SER A 87 -12.13 4.43 0.59
N GLY A 88 -10.97 4.33 -0.08
CA GLY A 88 -10.11 5.46 -0.40
C GLY A 88 -10.64 6.32 -1.53
N GLN A 89 -10.09 7.53 -1.66
CA GLN A 89 -10.44 8.47 -2.72
C GLN A 89 -9.82 8.09 -4.07
N GLY A 90 -8.75 7.28 -4.06
CA GLY A 90 -8.08 6.79 -5.26
C GLY A 90 -8.24 5.29 -5.47
N PRO A 91 -8.03 4.80 -6.71
CA PRO A 91 -8.08 3.37 -7.00
C PRO A 91 -6.83 2.63 -6.47
N LEU A 92 -6.98 1.34 -6.22
CA LEU A 92 -5.83 0.43 -6.20
C LEU A 92 -5.55 0.00 -7.65
N GLU A 93 -4.57 0.63 -8.29
CA GLU A 93 -4.15 0.29 -9.65
C GLU A 93 -2.71 -0.22 -9.67
N LEU A 94 -2.53 -1.48 -10.10
CA LEU A 94 -1.24 -2.19 -10.07
C LEU A 94 -0.84 -2.60 -11.49
N HIS A 95 0.32 -2.14 -11.94
CA HIS A 95 0.85 -2.41 -13.28
C HIS A 95 2.08 -3.31 -13.21
N GLY A 96 1.97 -4.49 -13.81
CA GLY A 96 3.10 -5.42 -13.94
C GLY A 96 4.00 -5.04 -15.10
N LYS A 97 5.31 -4.92 -14.84
CA LYS A 97 6.35 -4.74 -15.86
C LYS A 97 7.25 -5.98 -15.85
N PHE A 98 7.12 -6.83 -16.87
CA PHE A 98 7.92 -8.04 -17.01
C PHE A 98 9.35 -7.68 -17.41
N ASN A 99 10.32 -8.26 -16.70
CA ASN A 99 11.73 -8.18 -17.04
C ASN A 99 12.20 -9.55 -17.57
N PRO A 100 12.55 -9.66 -18.86
CA PRO A 100 12.95 -10.93 -19.46
C PRO A 100 14.29 -11.46 -18.95
N SER A 101 15.21 -10.60 -18.47
CA SER A 101 16.51 -11.06 -17.95
C SER A 101 16.39 -11.71 -16.58
N THR A 102 15.52 -11.19 -15.72
CA THR A 102 15.27 -11.75 -14.37
C THR A 102 14.09 -12.71 -14.34
N ARG A 103 13.29 -12.77 -15.41
CA ARG A 103 12.02 -13.52 -15.51
C ARG A 103 11.03 -13.17 -14.38
N LYS A 104 11.04 -11.90 -13.94
CA LYS A 104 10.18 -11.38 -12.88
C LYS A 104 9.27 -10.28 -13.40
N THR A 105 8.08 -10.18 -12.85
CA THR A 105 7.14 -9.09 -13.13
C THR A 105 7.11 -8.14 -11.93
N ARG A 106 7.77 -6.98 -12.05
CA ARG A 106 7.77 -5.95 -11.00
C ARG A 106 6.49 -5.15 -11.09
N VAL A 107 5.83 -4.93 -9.96
CA VAL A 107 4.56 -4.22 -9.87
C VAL A 107 4.80 -2.78 -9.46
N HIS A 108 4.27 -1.86 -10.26
CA HIS A 108 4.24 -0.45 -9.96
C HIS A 108 2.79 -0.05 -9.67
N GLN A 109 2.56 0.51 -8.49
CA GLN A 109 1.29 1.13 -8.17
C GLN A 109 1.20 2.49 -8.87
N ARG A 110 0.07 2.76 -9.50
CA ARG A 110 -0.28 4.08 -10.02
C ARG A 110 -1.05 4.86 -8.97
N VAL A 111 -0.59 6.08 -8.69
CA VAL A 111 -1.21 7.00 -7.74
C VAL A 111 -1.52 8.29 -8.46
N TYR A 112 -2.81 8.59 -8.54
CA TYR A 112 -3.32 9.83 -9.10
C TYR A 112 -3.35 10.91 -8.03
N ALA A 113 -3.19 12.17 -8.41
CA ALA A 113 -3.38 13.31 -7.53
C ALA A 113 -4.62 14.12 -7.92
N VAL A 114 -5.04 15.03 -7.05
CA VAL A 114 -6.23 15.90 -7.23
C VAL A 114 -6.18 16.74 -8.50
N ASP A 115 -4.99 17.06 -9.00
CA ASP A 115 -4.79 17.81 -10.24
C ASP A 115 -4.73 16.92 -11.50
N GLY A 116 -4.94 15.60 -11.34
CA GLY A 116 -4.87 14.61 -12.40
C GLY A 116 -3.46 14.10 -12.71
N SER A 117 -2.42 14.62 -12.03
CA SER A 117 -1.06 14.10 -12.20
C SER A 117 -0.93 12.66 -11.71
N LEU A 118 -0.02 11.91 -12.33
CA LEU A 118 0.21 10.49 -12.05
C LEU A 118 1.64 10.28 -11.52
N GLN A 119 1.75 9.48 -10.48
CA GLN A 119 3.01 8.95 -9.96
C GLN A 119 2.99 7.42 -10.00
N GLU A 120 4.12 6.81 -10.37
CA GLU A 120 4.31 5.36 -10.28
C GLU A 120 5.26 5.01 -9.13
N ARG A 121 4.87 4.06 -8.28
CA ARG A 121 5.66 3.62 -7.12
C ARG A 121 5.87 2.13 -7.19
N LEU A 122 7.11 1.66 -7.04
CA LEU A 122 7.40 0.22 -6.96
C LEU A 122 6.72 -0.36 -5.71
N GLY A 123 5.80 -1.31 -5.89
CA GLY A 123 4.98 -1.87 -4.83
C GLY A 123 5.24 -3.34 -4.52
N GLY A 124 5.81 -4.11 -5.46
CA GLY A 124 6.08 -5.53 -5.24
C GLY A 124 6.31 -6.32 -6.54
N GLU A 125 5.87 -7.58 -6.55
CA GLU A 125 5.98 -8.49 -7.70
C GLU A 125 4.65 -9.19 -7.96
N PHE A 126 4.37 -9.47 -9.23
CA PHE A 126 3.32 -10.40 -9.63
C PHE A 126 3.92 -11.80 -9.79
N VAL A 127 3.25 -12.80 -9.23
CA VAL A 127 3.65 -14.21 -9.27
C VAL A 127 2.49 -15.04 -9.84
N TRP A 128 2.76 -15.81 -10.90
CA TRP A 128 1.77 -16.71 -11.49
C TRP A 128 1.40 -17.83 -10.51
N HIS A 129 0.11 -18.09 -10.34
CA HIS A 129 -0.38 -19.19 -9.50
C HIS A 129 -1.18 -20.20 -10.33
N PRO A 130 -0.62 -21.40 -10.63
CA PRO A 130 -1.27 -22.39 -11.49
C PRO A 130 -2.64 -22.82 -11.01
N GLY A 131 -2.85 -22.93 -9.69
CA GLY A 131 -4.14 -23.35 -9.14
C GLY A 131 -5.27 -22.34 -9.31
N HIS A 132 -4.97 -21.08 -9.63
CA HIS A 132 -5.96 -20.02 -9.84
C HIS A 132 -5.95 -19.45 -11.27
N GLU A 133 -5.03 -19.93 -12.13
CA GLU A 133 -4.89 -19.52 -13.53
C GLU A 133 -4.76 -18.01 -13.74
N HIS A 134 -4.19 -17.30 -12.77
CA HIS A 134 -3.86 -15.88 -12.89
C HIS A 134 -2.63 -15.48 -12.03
N SER A 135 -2.16 -14.24 -12.21
CA SER A 135 -1.06 -13.68 -11.42
C SER A 135 -1.56 -13.07 -10.12
N HIS A 136 -0.90 -13.35 -9.00
CA HIS A 136 -1.14 -12.73 -7.70
C HIS A 136 -0.17 -11.59 -7.44
N PHE A 137 -0.62 -10.57 -6.72
CA PHE A 137 0.29 -9.64 -6.04
C PHE A 137 0.88 -10.31 -4.80
N ALA A 138 2.21 -10.44 -4.75
CA ALA A 138 2.88 -11.12 -3.65
C ALA A 138 2.69 -10.36 -2.32
N GLY A 139 2.40 -11.10 -1.24
CA GLY A 139 2.27 -10.52 0.10
C GLY A 139 1.01 -9.67 0.33
N PHE A 140 -0.04 -9.85 -0.46
CA PHE A 140 -1.26 -9.02 -0.37
C PHE A 140 -2.04 -9.19 0.94
N ALA A 141 -2.04 -10.38 1.54
CA ALA A 141 -2.81 -10.67 2.75
C ALA A 141 -2.03 -11.58 3.71
N LEU A 142 -2.29 -11.40 5.00
CA LEU A 142 -1.74 -12.19 6.09
C LEU A 142 -2.89 -12.78 6.90
N TYR A 143 -2.96 -14.12 6.94
CA TYR A 143 -3.92 -14.85 7.76
C TYR A 143 -3.21 -15.37 9.02
N ARG A 144 -3.76 -15.08 10.20
CA ARG A 144 -3.26 -15.53 11.51
C ARG A 144 -4.42 -16.05 12.35
N LEU A 145 -4.13 -17.00 13.24
CA LEU A 145 -5.05 -17.57 14.23
C LEU A 145 -4.50 -17.31 15.63
#